data_AF-A0A645E1H9-F1
#
_entry.id   AF-A0A645E1H9-F1
#
_cell.length_a   1.000
_cell.length_b   1.000
_cell.length_c   1.000
_cell.angle_alpha   90.00
_cell.angle_beta   90.00
_cell.angle_gamma   90.00
#
_symmetry.space_group_name_H-M   'P 1'
#
loop_
_entity.id
_entity.type
_entity.pdbx_description
1 polymer ?
#
loop_
_entity_poly.entity_id
_entity_poly.type
_entity_poly.pdbx_seq_one_letter_code
_entity_poly.pdbx_strand_id
1 'polypeptide(L)'
;MKNMPAVLIVLASLLCIFPAGAYAVPAPDVEREETPEGITYITAYSARGSRSEARHHYLEIEGFSVPDVFSQLKYKDFPFVFISRKYHWGDDGYVRAGELAVAESPVAAPEELLERGWYEGAERLAGTPENWIWGGWNGGSLFAAPEKLAEAARELKLPQLPRDGSPFQELIPPQPVEKEPGKSGGASREEALIALEEALKEKK
;
A
#
# COMPACT_ATOMS: atom_id res chain seq x y z
N MET A 1 33.72 77.01 -4.51
CA MET A 1 34.89 76.30 -5.09
C MET A 1 35.48 75.39 -4.02
N LYS A 2 35.88 74.18 -4.42
CA LYS A 2 36.56 73.11 -3.66
C LYS A 2 35.69 71.92 -3.22
N ASN A 3 35.52 71.03 -4.18
CA ASN A 3 35.87 69.60 -4.15
C ASN A 3 35.08 68.67 -3.21
N MET A 4 34.22 67.85 -3.83
CA MET A 4 33.87 66.51 -3.33
C MET A 4 35.12 65.63 -3.25
N PRO A 5 35.05 64.55 -2.46
CA PRO A 5 35.24 63.25 -3.10
C PRO A 5 34.07 62.30 -2.82
N ALA A 6 33.73 61.58 -3.87
CA ALA A 6 32.73 60.54 -3.94
C ALA A 6 33.04 59.41 -2.95
N VAL A 7 32.06 59.07 -2.10
CA VAL A 7 32.08 57.86 -1.29
C VAL A 7 31.49 56.73 -2.13
N LEU A 8 32.34 55.76 -2.46
CA LEU A 8 31.99 54.49 -3.06
C LEU A 8 31.04 53.73 -2.12
N ILE A 9 29.77 53.59 -2.51
CA ILE A 9 28.83 52.67 -1.85
C ILE A 9 29.03 51.30 -2.51
N VAL A 10 29.82 50.44 -1.88
CA VAL A 10 29.83 49.00 -2.17
C VAL A 10 28.55 48.43 -1.54
N LEU A 11 27.50 48.33 -2.34
CA LEU A 11 26.27 47.64 -1.96
C LEU A 11 26.58 46.14 -1.90
N ALA A 12 27.01 45.67 -0.73
CA ALA A 12 27.11 44.25 -0.43
C ALA A 12 25.67 43.70 -0.39
N SER A 13 25.25 43.10 -1.51
CA SER A 13 24.09 42.23 -1.59
C SER A 13 24.25 41.14 -0.55
N LEU A 14 23.62 41.31 0.61
CA LEU A 14 23.40 40.24 1.57
C LEU A 14 22.43 39.25 0.89
N LEU A 15 23.01 38.35 0.10
CA LEU A 15 22.39 37.08 -0.26
C LEU A 15 22.09 36.39 1.08
N CYS A 16 20.84 36.50 1.54
CA CYS A 16 20.27 35.55 2.47
C CYS A 16 20.30 34.20 1.75
N ILE A 17 21.43 33.51 1.86
CA ILE A 17 21.51 32.08 1.64
C ILE A 17 20.67 31.50 2.76
N PHE A 18 19.36 31.37 2.52
CA PHE A 18 18.60 30.34 3.22
C PHE A 18 19.32 29.05 2.87
N PRO A 19 19.93 28.33 3.84
CA PRO A 19 20.35 26.99 3.53
C PRO A 19 19.06 26.29 3.08
N ALA A 20 19.07 25.79 1.85
CA ALA A 20 18.18 24.73 1.43
C ALA A 20 18.53 23.50 2.28
N GLY A 21 18.23 23.59 3.57
CA GLY A 21 18.07 22.43 4.42
C GLY A 21 16.92 21.70 3.77
N ALA A 22 17.26 20.67 3.02
CA ALA A 22 16.36 19.56 2.83
C ALA A 22 15.82 19.26 4.23
N TYR A 23 14.58 19.66 4.50
CA TYR A 23 13.82 19.09 5.58
C TYR A 23 13.71 17.63 5.17
N ALA A 24 14.71 16.83 5.55
CA ALA A 24 14.59 15.39 5.53
C ALA A 24 13.40 15.14 6.45
N VAL A 25 12.23 14.94 5.84
CA VAL A 25 11.07 14.46 6.57
C VAL A 25 11.58 13.19 7.24
N PRO A 26 11.60 13.11 8.58
CA PRO A 26 12.08 11.92 9.25
C PRO A 26 11.28 10.76 8.68
N ALA A 27 11.97 9.67 8.31
CA ALA A 27 11.29 8.47 7.84
C ALA A 27 10.20 8.12 8.86
N PRO A 28 8.99 7.77 8.41
CA PRO A 28 7.91 7.44 9.33
C PRO A 28 8.41 6.34 10.27
N ASP A 29 8.19 6.54 11.56
CA ASP A 29 8.53 5.57 12.58
C ASP A 29 7.56 4.40 12.44
N VAL A 30 8.03 3.33 11.81
CA VAL A 30 7.23 2.18 11.39
C VAL A 30 7.90 0.90 11.85
N GLU A 31 7.14 0.07 12.56
CA GLU A 31 7.50 -1.29 12.90
C GLU A 31 6.76 -2.27 11.99
N ARG A 32 7.47 -3.32 11.54
CA ARG A 32 6.90 -4.39 10.72
C ARG A 32 7.22 -5.73 11.37
N GLU A 33 6.20 -6.58 11.50
CA GLU A 33 6.32 -7.94 12.01
C GLU A 33 5.65 -8.88 11.01
N GLU A 34 6.45 -9.74 10.38
CA GLU A 34 5.99 -10.76 9.44
C GLU A 34 5.78 -12.09 10.17
N THR A 35 4.68 -12.77 9.89
CA THR A 35 4.39 -14.10 10.42
C THR A 35 4.57 -15.17 9.34
N PRO A 36 4.87 -16.43 9.72
CA PRO A 36 5.01 -17.54 8.77
C PRO A 36 3.75 -17.79 7.92
N GLU A 37 2.59 -17.34 8.37
CA GLU A 37 1.30 -17.56 7.71
C GLU A 37 1.01 -16.56 6.58
N GLY A 38 1.94 -15.63 6.32
CA GLY A 38 1.82 -14.61 5.28
C GLY A 38 1.16 -13.32 5.76
N ILE A 39 1.09 -13.09 7.07
CA ILE A 39 0.53 -11.86 7.65
C ILE A 39 1.67 -10.91 8.01
N THR A 40 1.59 -9.65 7.59
CA THR A 40 2.50 -8.60 8.04
C THR A 40 1.74 -7.56 8.84
N TYR A 41 2.07 -7.44 10.12
CA TYR A 41 1.59 -6.38 11.00
C TYR A 41 2.48 -5.17 10.85
N ILE A 42 1.87 -4.01 10.63
CA ILE A 42 2.62 -2.78 10.42
C ILE A 42 2.08 -1.73 11.35
N THR A 43 2.92 -1.28 12.29
CA THR A 43 2.54 -0.24 13.24
C THR A 43 3.30 1.02 12.91
N ALA A 44 2.60 2.04 12.40
CA ALA A 44 3.16 3.37 12.25
C ALA A 44 2.86 4.21 13.49
N TYR A 45 3.81 5.04 13.91
CA TYR A 45 3.68 5.89 15.09
C TYR A 45 3.55 7.36 14.70
N SER A 46 2.60 8.03 15.34
CA SER A 46 2.53 9.49 15.42
C SER A 46 3.02 9.93 16.79
N ALA A 47 3.92 10.93 16.85
CA ALA A 47 4.41 11.53 18.08
C ALA A 47 4.90 10.52 19.15
N ARG A 48 5.67 9.52 18.71
CA ARG A 48 6.22 8.44 19.55
C ARG A 48 6.97 8.99 20.76
N GLY A 49 6.79 8.36 21.92
CA GLY A 49 7.36 8.74 23.20
C GLY A 49 6.67 9.91 23.91
N SER A 50 5.60 10.47 23.33
CA SER A 50 4.86 11.59 23.92
C SER A 50 3.50 11.15 24.49
N ARG A 51 2.87 12.03 25.29
CA ARG A 51 1.48 11.85 25.75
C ARG A 51 0.44 11.82 24.62
N SER A 52 0.85 12.22 23.41
CA SER A 52 0.04 12.26 22.20
C SER A 52 0.44 11.16 21.23
N GLU A 53 1.17 10.14 21.70
CA GLU A 53 1.54 9.00 20.89
C GLU A 53 0.30 8.28 20.35
N ALA A 54 0.34 8.01 19.06
CA ALA A 54 -0.73 7.33 18.34
C ALA A 54 -0.12 6.18 17.53
N ARG A 55 -0.77 5.02 17.53
CA ARG A 55 -0.33 3.81 16.85
C ARG A 55 -1.35 3.43 15.80
N HIS A 56 -0.89 3.31 14.57
CA HIS A 56 -1.71 3.03 13.41
C HIS A 56 -1.38 1.63 12.91
N HIS A 57 -2.30 0.69 13.10
CA HIS A 57 -2.11 -0.72 12.78
C HIS A 57 -2.64 -1.04 11.40
N TYR A 58 -1.75 -1.43 10.49
CA TYR A 58 -2.07 -1.86 9.14
C TYR A 58 -1.77 -3.34 9.00
N LEU A 59 -2.43 -3.94 8.03
CA LEU A 59 -2.31 -5.35 7.74
C LEU A 59 -1.95 -5.51 6.26
N GLU A 60 -0.90 -6.29 5.99
CA GLU A 60 -0.70 -6.91 4.67
C GLU A 60 -0.92 -8.41 4.82
N ILE A 61 -1.60 -9.01 3.84
CA ILE A 61 -1.81 -10.45 3.76
C ILE A 61 -1.25 -10.91 2.42
N GLU A 62 -0.32 -11.86 2.45
CA GLU A 62 0.41 -12.37 1.27
C GLU A 62 1.05 -11.23 0.44
N GLY A 63 1.52 -10.17 1.12
CA GLY A 63 2.12 -8.98 0.50
C GLY A 63 1.13 -7.95 -0.05
N PHE A 64 -0.18 -8.17 0.09
CA PHE A 64 -1.22 -7.23 -0.34
C PHE A 64 -1.81 -6.45 0.82
N SER A 65 -1.86 -5.13 0.69
CA SER A 65 -2.42 -4.25 1.73
C SER A 65 -3.92 -4.43 1.87
N VAL A 66 -4.37 -4.55 3.12
CA VAL A 66 -5.79 -4.64 3.46
C VAL A 66 -6.38 -3.22 3.52
N PRO A 67 -7.46 -2.92 2.77
CA PRO A 67 -8.10 -1.62 2.81
C PRO A 67 -8.95 -1.44 4.08
N ASP A 68 -8.97 -0.22 4.61
CA ASP A 68 -9.73 0.18 5.80
C ASP A 68 -11.23 0.33 5.51
N VAL A 69 -11.88 -0.74 5.09
CA VAL A 69 -13.33 -0.78 4.78
C VAL A 69 -14.04 -1.90 5.53
N PHE A 70 -13.29 -2.90 5.99
CA PHE A 70 -13.81 -4.05 6.70
C PHE A 70 -13.75 -3.82 8.20
N SER A 71 -14.89 -3.94 8.88
CA SER A 71 -14.96 -3.87 10.35
C SER A 71 -14.41 -5.14 11.00
N GLN A 72 -14.52 -6.27 10.29
CA GLN A 72 -13.99 -7.57 10.69
C GLN A 72 -13.35 -8.26 9.50
N LEU A 73 -12.27 -8.99 9.75
CA LEU A 73 -11.59 -9.80 8.76
C LEU A 73 -11.27 -11.16 9.36
N LYS A 74 -11.19 -12.18 8.49
CA LYS A 74 -10.62 -13.47 8.83
C LYS A 74 -9.74 -13.95 7.69
N TYR A 75 -8.49 -14.26 8.02
CA TYR A 75 -7.57 -14.93 7.11
C TYR A 75 -7.09 -16.21 7.78
N LYS A 76 -7.39 -17.37 7.17
CA LYS A 76 -7.19 -18.69 7.80
C LYS A 76 -7.82 -18.70 9.20
N ASP A 77 -7.03 -19.02 10.24
CA ASP A 77 -7.46 -19.04 11.65
C ASP A 77 -7.22 -17.71 12.38
N PHE A 78 -6.87 -16.64 11.67
CA PHE A 78 -6.54 -15.34 12.25
C PHE A 78 -7.64 -14.33 11.99
N PRO A 79 -8.44 -14.00 13.02
CA PRO A 79 -9.42 -12.94 12.91
C PRO A 79 -8.86 -11.59 13.36
N PHE A 80 -9.40 -10.54 12.74
CA PHE A 80 -9.04 -9.16 12.99
C PHE A 80 -10.28 -8.30 13.10
N VAL A 81 -10.18 -7.24 13.90
CA VAL A 81 -11.19 -6.20 13.99
C VAL A 81 -10.54 -4.86 13.67
N PHE A 82 -11.30 -3.99 13.00
CA PHE A 82 -10.90 -2.61 12.83
C PHE A 82 -11.32 -1.80 14.05
N ILE A 83 -10.39 -1.06 14.64
CA ILE A 83 -10.65 -0.12 15.73
C ILE A 83 -10.41 1.31 15.26
N SER A 84 -11.32 2.21 15.60
CA SER A 84 -11.14 3.64 15.41
C SER A 84 -10.94 4.29 16.77
N ARG A 85 -9.85 5.06 16.91
CA ARG A 85 -9.62 5.85 18.11
C ARG A 85 -10.62 7.00 18.23
N LYS A 86 -10.86 7.44 19.46
CA LYS A 86 -11.73 8.59 19.77
C LYS A 86 -10.95 9.87 20.13
N TYR A 87 -9.65 9.73 20.39
CA TYR A 87 -8.76 10.80 20.84
C TYR A 87 -7.57 10.91 19.88
N HIS A 88 -6.78 11.98 20.00
CA HIS A 88 -5.56 12.17 19.19
C HIS A 88 -4.40 11.22 19.54
N TRP A 89 -4.61 10.29 20.47
CA TRP A 89 -3.64 9.31 20.93
C TRP A 89 -4.31 7.93 21.07
N GLY A 90 -3.50 6.88 21.16
CA GLY A 90 -3.97 5.49 21.23
C GLY A 90 -3.96 4.77 19.88
N ASP A 91 -4.80 3.75 19.74
CA ASP A 91 -4.73 2.76 18.66
C ASP A 91 -5.85 2.92 17.63
N ASP A 92 -5.50 2.87 16.36
CA ASP A 92 -6.44 2.71 15.25
C ASP A 92 -5.96 1.66 14.24
N GLY A 93 -6.88 1.14 13.44
CA GLY A 93 -6.59 0.14 12.42
C GLY A 93 -6.89 -1.30 12.82
N TYR A 94 -6.22 -2.24 12.18
CA TYR A 94 -6.49 -3.68 12.32
C TYR A 94 -5.73 -4.28 13.50
N VAL A 95 -6.46 -4.87 14.44
CA VAL A 95 -5.89 -5.60 15.58
C VAL A 95 -6.42 -7.02 15.63
N ARG A 96 -5.62 -7.94 16.18
CA ARG A 96 -6.02 -9.34 16.34
C ARG A 96 -7.24 -9.44 17.25
N ALA A 97 -8.22 -10.23 16.83
CA ALA A 97 -9.44 -10.48 17.58
C ALA A 97 -9.42 -11.87 18.24
N GLY A 98 -10.46 -12.14 19.04
CA GLY A 98 -10.72 -13.45 19.65
C GLY A 98 -11.19 -14.48 18.62
N GLU A 99 -12.32 -15.14 18.85
CA GLU A 99 -12.87 -16.08 17.86
C GLU A 99 -13.82 -15.38 16.87
N LEU A 100 -13.72 -15.76 15.59
CA LEU A 100 -14.65 -15.37 14.54
C LEU A 100 -15.02 -16.60 13.72
N ALA A 101 -16.26 -17.04 13.90
CA ALA A 101 -16.82 -18.13 13.11
C ALA A 101 -17.33 -17.56 11.78
N VAL A 102 -16.88 -18.18 10.69
CA VAL A 102 -17.38 -17.92 9.34
C VAL A 102 -18.07 -19.20 8.91
N ALA A 103 -19.33 -19.09 8.48
CA ALA A 103 -20.11 -20.25 8.10
C ALA A 103 -19.57 -20.85 6.79
N GLU A 104 -19.60 -22.18 6.68
CA GLU A 104 -19.27 -22.91 5.46
C GLU A 104 -20.56 -23.34 4.77
N SER A 105 -20.61 -23.18 3.45
CA SER A 105 -21.74 -23.57 2.62
C SER A 105 -21.40 -24.85 1.84
N PRO A 106 -22.31 -25.84 1.75
CA PRO A 106 -22.10 -27.00 0.89
C PRO A 106 -22.23 -26.66 -0.60
N VAL A 107 -22.67 -25.44 -0.94
CA VAL A 107 -22.83 -24.97 -2.31
C VAL A 107 -21.45 -24.69 -2.91
N ALA A 108 -21.15 -25.28 -4.06
CA ALA A 108 -19.91 -25.06 -4.77
C ALA A 108 -19.82 -23.62 -5.31
N ALA A 109 -18.63 -23.02 -5.19
CA ALA A 109 -18.34 -21.75 -5.84
C ALA A 109 -18.38 -21.93 -7.37
N PRO A 110 -19.21 -21.15 -8.09
CA PRO A 110 -19.16 -21.11 -9.55
C PRO A 110 -17.75 -20.72 -10.03
N GLU A 111 -17.32 -21.32 -11.14
CA GLU A 111 -15.99 -21.08 -11.72
C GLU A 111 -15.77 -19.60 -12.03
N GLU A 112 -16.80 -18.89 -12.46
CA GLU A 112 -16.75 -17.46 -12.75
C GLU A 112 -16.40 -16.62 -11.51
N LEU A 113 -16.84 -17.04 -10.32
CA LEU A 113 -16.49 -16.35 -9.07
C LEU A 113 -15.04 -16.62 -8.67
N LEU A 114 -14.57 -17.84 -8.90
CA LEU A 114 -13.19 -18.25 -8.62
C LEU A 114 -12.21 -17.52 -9.54
N GLU A 115 -12.52 -17.42 -10.83
CA GLU A 115 -11.73 -16.67 -11.82
C GLU A 115 -11.73 -15.16 -11.54
N ARG A 116 -12.88 -14.61 -11.12
CA ARG A 116 -12.97 -13.21 -10.68
C ARG A 116 -12.12 -12.95 -9.43
N GLY A 117 -11.96 -13.96 -8.59
CA GLY A 117 -11.14 -13.92 -7.37
C GLY A 117 -11.83 -13.25 -6.17
N TRP A 118 -13.14 -13.02 -6.23
CA TRP A 118 -13.93 -12.56 -5.08
C TRP A 118 -15.45 -12.74 -5.26
N TYR A 119 -16.21 -12.81 -4.17
CA TYR A 119 -17.67 -12.78 -4.16
C TYR A 119 -18.26 -12.24 -2.86
N GLU A 120 -19.47 -11.67 -2.93
CA GLU A 120 -20.25 -11.28 -1.74
C GLU A 120 -20.98 -12.48 -1.14
N GLY A 121 -20.96 -12.61 0.17
CA GLY A 121 -21.60 -13.70 0.90
C GLY A 121 -21.13 -13.80 2.35
N ALA A 122 -22.04 -14.23 3.23
CA ALA A 122 -21.74 -14.53 4.63
C ALA A 122 -21.09 -15.91 4.80
N GLU A 123 -21.34 -16.82 3.87
CA GLU A 123 -20.86 -18.20 3.91
C GLU A 123 -19.73 -18.41 2.92
N ARG A 124 -18.76 -19.22 3.31
CA ARG A 124 -17.70 -19.70 2.45
C ARG A 124 -18.25 -20.79 1.54
N LEU A 125 -18.22 -20.57 0.23
CA LEU A 125 -18.67 -21.56 -0.74
C LEU A 125 -17.66 -22.71 -0.83
N ALA A 126 -18.16 -23.92 -1.03
CA ALA A 126 -17.31 -25.10 -1.20
C ALA A 126 -16.37 -24.91 -2.42
N GLY A 127 -15.09 -25.21 -2.24
CA GLY A 127 -14.06 -25.01 -3.27
C GLY A 127 -13.42 -23.62 -3.27
N THR A 128 -13.86 -22.69 -2.42
CA THR A 128 -13.17 -21.41 -2.22
C THR A 128 -11.75 -21.66 -1.68
N PRO A 129 -10.68 -21.10 -2.28
CA PRO A 129 -9.31 -21.31 -1.83
C PRO A 129 -9.07 -20.88 -0.36
N GLU A 130 -8.19 -21.60 0.33
CA GLU A 130 -7.89 -21.37 1.76
C GLU A 130 -7.23 -20.03 2.07
N ASN A 131 -6.49 -19.49 1.11
CA ASN A 131 -5.86 -18.18 1.21
C ASN A 131 -6.83 -17.02 0.92
N TRP A 132 -8.13 -17.26 0.73
CA TRP A 132 -9.09 -16.17 0.59
C TRP A 132 -9.42 -15.56 1.95
N ILE A 133 -9.55 -14.24 1.93
CA ILE A 133 -9.85 -13.42 3.09
C ILE A 133 -11.36 -13.22 3.14
N TRP A 134 -11.95 -13.54 4.27
CA TRP A 134 -13.30 -13.09 4.58
C TRP A 134 -13.25 -11.67 5.13
N GLY A 135 -14.09 -10.78 4.62
CA GLY A 135 -14.22 -9.41 5.11
C GLY A 135 -15.68 -9.03 5.33
N GLY A 136 -16.02 -8.60 6.54
CA GLY A 136 -17.33 -8.09 6.91
C GLY A 136 -17.32 -6.58 7.06
N TRP A 137 -18.40 -5.92 6.65
CA TRP A 137 -18.66 -4.50 6.87
C TRP A 137 -20.13 -4.27 7.25
N ASN A 138 -20.47 -3.04 7.60
CA ASN A 138 -21.87 -2.69 7.87
C ASN A 138 -22.67 -2.72 6.55
N GLY A 139 -23.37 -3.82 6.30
CA GLY A 139 -24.20 -4.01 5.11
C GLY A 139 -23.90 -5.29 4.33
N GLY A 140 -22.85 -6.02 4.67
CA GLY A 140 -22.54 -7.28 3.98
C GLY A 140 -21.19 -7.88 4.37
N SER A 141 -20.82 -8.91 3.65
CA SER A 141 -19.51 -9.54 3.73
C SER A 141 -19.12 -10.11 2.38
N LEU A 142 -17.83 -10.36 2.21
CA LEU A 142 -17.27 -10.94 0.99
C LEU A 142 -16.16 -11.92 1.33
N PHE A 143 -15.82 -12.74 0.35
CA PHE A 143 -14.56 -13.46 0.28
C PHE A 143 -13.77 -12.96 -0.92
N ALA A 144 -12.48 -12.75 -0.76
CA ALA A 144 -11.60 -12.36 -1.87
C ALA A 144 -10.21 -12.97 -1.72
N ALA A 145 -9.57 -13.26 -2.85
CA ALA A 145 -8.13 -13.45 -2.89
C ALA A 145 -7.42 -12.18 -2.39
N PRO A 146 -6.25 -12.28 -1.71
CA PRO A 146 -5.53 -11.13 -1.18
C PRO A 146 -5.28 -10.02 -2.21
N GLU A 147 -4.88 -10.41 -3.42
CA GLU A 147 -4.63 -9.51 -4.55
C GLU A 147 -5.88 -8.83 -5.11
N LYS A 148 -7.06 -9.41 -4.89
CA LYS A 148 -8.36 -8.92 -5.37
C LYS A 148 -9.13 -8.12 -4.32
N LEU A 149 -8.69 -8.12 -3.07
CA LEU A 149 -9.41 -7.50 -1.96
C LEU A 149 -9.66 -6.00 -2.17
N ALA A 150 -8.64 -5.26 -2.62
CA ALA A 150 -8.75 -3.83 -2.90
C ALA A 150 -9.56 -3.51 -4.17
N GLU A 151 -9.57 -4.41 -5.15
CA GLU A 151 -10.43 -4.33 -6.34
C GLU A 151 -11.91 -4.51 -5.94
N ALA A 152 -12.21 -5.58 -5.21
CA ALA A 152 -13.55 -5.89 -4.71
C ALA A 152 -14.12 -4.73 -3.87
N ALA A 153 -13.34 -4.20 -2.92
CA ALA A 153 -13.76 -3.07 -2.10
C ALA A 153 -14.13 -1.82 -2.91
N ARG A 154 -13.38 -1.54 -3.99
CA ARG A 154 -13.65 -0.40 -4.89
C ARG A 154 -14.90 -0.63 -5.74
N GLU A 155 -15.06 -1.82 -6.30
CA GLU A 155 -16.23 -2.16 -7.13
C GLU A 155 -17.53 -2.10 -6.33
N LEU A 156 -17.51 -2.61 -5.09
CA LEU A 156 -18.63 -2.55 -4.16
C LEU A 156 -18.82 -1.17 -3.52
N LYS A 157 -17.91 -0.22 -3.76
CA LYS A 157 -17.93 1.14 -3.21
C LYS A 157 -18.07 1.13 -1.69
N LEU A 158 -17.30 0.26 -1.04
CA LEU A 158 -17.38 0.09 0.41
C LEU A 158 -16.99 1.39 1.14
N PRO A 159 -17.71 1.76 2.21
CA PRO A 159 -17.39 2.96 2.97
C PRO A 159 -16.05 2.80 3.68
N GLN A 160 -15.21 3.83 3.62
CA GLN A 160 -13.97 3.86 4.40
C GLN A 160 -14.29 4.01 5.89
N LEU A 161 -13.60 3.22 6.70
CA LEU A 161 -13.61 3.32 8.14
C LEU A 161 -12.69 4.45 8.59
N PRO A 162 -13.07 5.21 9.62
CA PRO A 162 -12.29 6.35 10.04
C PRO A 162 -11.00 5.90 10.71
N ARG A 163 -9.88 6.27 10.10
CA ARG A 163 -8.54 6.24 10.67
C ARG A 163 -8.00 7.65 10.68
N ASP A 164 -7.50 8.10 11.82
CA ASP A 164 -6.69 9.32 11.84
C ASP A 164 -5.29 8.93 11.38
N GLY A 165 -4.78 9.54 10.32
CA GLY A 165 -3.46 9.21 9.77
C GLY A 165 -3.49 9.17 8.26
N SER A 166 -2.33 9.34 7.65
CA SER A 166 -2.16 9.18 6.20
C SER A 166 -2.53 7.74 5.77
N PRO A 167 -3.19 7.54 4.63
CA PRO A 167 -3.39 6.21 4.05
C PRO A 167 -2.09 5.41 4.06
N PHE A 168 -2.19 4.09 4.26
CA PHE A 168 -1.05 3.19 4.26
C PHE A 168 -0.09 3.40 3.08
N GLN A 169 -0.62 3.73 1.89
CA GLN A 169 0.15 4.03 0.69
C GLN A 169 1.06 5.27 0.79
N GLU A 170 0.81 6.18 1.73
CA GLU A 170 1.66 7.34 1.99
C GLU A 170 2.74 7.03 3.04
N LEU A 171 2.51 6.03 3.90
CA LEU A 171 3.44 5.61 4.95
C LEU A 171 4.47 4.58 4.46
N ILE A 172 4.20 3.96 3.32
CA ILE A 172 5.13 3.09 2.61
C ILE A 172 5.53 3.79 1.31
N PRO A 173 6.80 4.20 1.13
CA PRO A 173 7.25 4.59 -0.21
C PRO A 173 6.97 3.40 -1.13
N PRO A 174 6.38 3.60 -2.33
CA PRO A 174 6.08 2.50 -3.22
C PRO A 174 7.32 1.61 -3.30
N GLN A 175 7.14 0.32 -3.00
CA GLN A 175 8.19 -0.66 -3.22
C GLN A 175 8.77 -0.35 -4.61
N PRO A 176 10.09 -0.18 -4.76
CA PRO A 176 10.64 -0.07 -6.09
C PRO A 176 10.14 -1.31 -6.79
N VAL A 177 9.22 -1.13 -7.74
CA VAL A 177 8.94 -2.12 -8.76
C VAL A 177 10.34 -2.48 -9.21
N GLU A 178 10.80 -3.69 -8.92
CA GLU A 178 11.98 -4.22 -9.59
C GLU A 178 11.61 -4.06 -11.06
N LYS A 179 12.14 -2.99 -11.66
CA LYS A 179 12.13 -2.86 -13.10
C LYS A 179 12.90 -4.09 -13.50
N GLU A 180 12.19 -5.08 -14.03
CA GLU A 180 12.81 -6.13 -14.82
C GLU A 180 13.92 -5.47 -15.63
N PRO A 181 15.15 -6.01 -15.57
CA PRO A 181 16.30 -5.34 -16.11
C PRO A 181 16.07 -5.10 -17.60
N GLY A 182 15.90 -3.82 -17.94
CA GLY A 182 16.09 -3.29 -19.28
C GLY A 182 15.15 -3.81 -20.36
N LYS A 183 13.93 -3.26 -20.43
CA LYS A 183 13.35 -2.94 -21.75
C LYS A 183 13.76 -1.51 -22.12
N SER A 184 15.06 -1.33 -22.37
CA SER A 184 15.51 -0.20 -23.17
C SER A 184 15.06 -0.45 -24.61
N GLY A 185 14.24 0.45 -25.16
CA GLY A 185 13.92 0.43 -26.57
C GLY A 185 15.18 0.43 -27.43
N GLY A 186 15.15 -0.31 -28.53
CA GLY A 186 16.20 -0.30 -29.54
C GLY A 186 16.22 -1.56 -30.38
N ALA A 187 15.81 -1.40 -31.64
CA ALA A 187 15.73 -2.38 -32.73
C ALA A 187 14.47 -3.26 -32.76
N SER A 188 13.55 -2.92 -33.67
CA SER A 188 12.50 -3.84 -34.11
C SER A 188 13.17 -5.13 -34.59
N ARG A 189 12.55 -6.28 -34.32
CA ARG A 189 12.94 -7.60 -34.85
C ARG A 189 13.16 -7.57 -36.37
N GLU A 190 12.52 -6.63 -37.08
CA GLU A 190 12.68 -6.41 -38.50
C GLU A 190 14.03 -5.74 -38.85
N GLU A 191 14.53 -4.81 -38.04
CA GLU A 191 15.85 -4.17 -38.26
C GLU A 191 17.00 -5.17 -38.04
N ALA A 192 16.84 -6.08 -37.07
CA ALA A 192 17.80 -7.16 -36.84
C ALA A 192 17.83 -8.19 -37.99
N LEU A 193 16.69 -8.47 -38.62
CA LEU A 193 16.61 -9.37 -39.77
C LEU A 193 17.21 -8.74 -41.03
N ILE A 194 16.99 -7.44 -41.26
CA ILE A 194 17.56 -6.70 -42.40
C ILE A 194 19.08 -6.64 -42.30
N ALA A 195 19.64 -6.35 -41.12
CA ALA A 195 21.09 -6.31 -40.91
C ALA A 195 21.76 -7.67 -41.11
N LEU A 196 21.07 -8.77 -40.74
CA LEU A 196 21.58 -10.13 -40.95
C LEU A 196 21.60 -10.53 -42.42
N GLU A 197 20.62 -10.05 -43.20
CA GLU A 197 20.50 -10.32 -44.63
C GLU A 197 21.53 -9.52 -45.46
N GLU A 198 21.86 -8.29 -45.05
CA GLU A 198 22.96 -7.51 -45.64
C GLU A 198 24.33 -8.14 -45.36
N ALA A 199 24.60 -8.57 -44.12
CA ALA A 199 25.87 -9.21 -43.75
C ALA A 199 26.10 -10.55 -44.49
N LEU A 200 25.03 -11.24 -44.88
CA LEU A 200 25.10 -12.49 -45.68
C LEU A 200 25.36 -12.23 -47.17
N LYS A 201 25.05 -11.04 -47.69
CA LYS A 201 25.36 -10.65 -49.08
C LYS A 201 26.81 -10.22 -49.26
N GLU A 202 27.45 -9.65 -48.25
CA GLU A 202 28.88 -9.25 -48.33
C GLU A 202 29.87 -10.43 -48.20
N LYS A 203 29.41 -11.62 -47.79
CA LYS A 203 30.24 -12.82 -47.66
C LYS A 203 30.13 -13.82 -48.82
N LYS A 204 29.54 -13.44 -49.95
CA LYS A 204 29.57 -14.19 -51.21
C LYS A 204 30.30 -13.40 -52.29
#